data_AF-A0A2V2EGZ0-F1
#
_entry.id   AF-A0A2V2EGZ0-F1
#
_cell.length_a   1.000
_cell.length_b   1.000
_cell.length_c   1.000
_cell.angle_alpha   90.00
_cell.angle_beta   90.00
_cell.angle_gamma   90.00
#
_symmetry.space_group_name_H-M   'P 1'
#
loop_
_entity.id
_entity.type
_entity.pdbx_description
1 polymer ?
#
loop_
_entity_poly.entity_id
_entity_poly.type
_entity_poly.pdbx_seq_one_letter_code
_entity_poly.pdbx_strand_id
1 'polypeptide(L)'
;MIFWGFIVLAVSVFGIIVTWRIFEKAGQPGWAAIIPFYNAYILYKITWGNGWWFLMMLIPIVGFVFTIITMIKLSRAFGKSDGFAVGLIFLSIIFMAIIAFDQDRYLGPQTV
;
A
#
# COMPACT_ATOMS: atom_id res chain seq x y z
N MET A 1 -19.32 -1.19 -23.71
CA MET A 1 -19.52 -1.15 -22.24
C MET A 1 -19.03 -2.42 -21.55
N ILE A 2 -19.36 -3.62 -22.04
CA ILE A 2 -18.99 -4.91 -21.39
C ILE A 2 -17.46 -5.15 -21.31
N PHE A 3 -16.72 -4.91 -22.40
CA PHE A 3 -15.25 -5.09 -22.43
C PHE A 3 -14.51 -4.22 -21.40
N TRP A 4 -14.91 -2.95 -21.25
CA TRP A 4 -14.37 -2.05 -20.23
C TRP A 4 -14.66 -2.54 -18.80
N GLY A 5 -15.84 -3.13 -18.57
CA GLY A 5 -16.19 -3.71 -17.27
C GLY A 5 -15.26 -4.86 -16.87
N PHE A 6 -14.91 -5.75 -17.82
CA PHE A 6 -13.96 -6.83 -17.56
C PHE A 6 -12.54 -6.32 -17.25
N ILE A 7 -12.07 -5.28 -17.94
CA ILE A 7 -10.76 -4.68 -17.67
C ILE A 7 -10.71 -4.10 -16.26
N VAL A 8 -11.71 -3.32 -15.86
CA VAL A 8 -11.76 -2.73 -14.51
C VAL A 8 -11.76 -3.83 -13.46
N LEU A 9 -12.57 -4.87 -13.65
CA LEU A 9 -12.65 -5.99 -12.71
C LEU A 9 -11.31 -6.73 -12.59
N ALA A 10 -10.63 -6.99 -13.71
CA ALA A 10 -9.30 -7.62 -13.71
C ALA A 10 -8.26 -6.76 -12.97
N VAL A 11 -8.24 -5.45 -13.20
CA VAL A 11 -7.32 -4.52 -12.52
C VAL A 11 -7.62 -4.43 -11.02
N SER A 12 -8.90 -4.41 -10.63
CA SER A 12 -9.29 -4.41 -9.22
C SER A 12 -8.84 -5.69 -8.50
N VAL A 13 -9.07 -6.87 -9.10
CA VAL A 13 -8.63 -8.15 -8.55
C VAL A 13 -7.10 -8.18 -8.42
N PHE A 14 -6.38 -7.71 -9.45
CA PHE A 14 -4.93 -7.61 -9.40
C PHE A 14 -4.45 -6.70 -8.25
N GLY A 15 -5.05 -5.51 -8.07
CA GLY A 15 -4.72 -4.60 -6.97
C GLY A 15 -4.96 -5.20 -5.58
N ILE A 16 -6.02 -6.00 -5.42
CA ILE A 16 -6.30 -6.74 -4.19
C ILE A 16 -5.18 -7.77 -3.93
N ILE A 17 -4.80 -8.56 -4.94
CA ILE A 17 -3.73 -9.57 -4.82
C ILE A 17 -2.40 -8.91 -4.44
N VAL A 18 -2.06 -7.78 -5.07
CA VAL A 18 -0.84 -7.01 -4.76
C VAL A 18 -0.86 -6.58 -3.29
N THR A 19 -1.95 -5.97 -2.83
CA THR A 19 -2.05 -5.48 -1.45
C THR A 19 -2.04 -6.63 -0.45
N TRP A 20 -2.73 -7.73 -0.75
CA TRP A 20 -2.73 -8.95 0.04
C TRP A 20 -1.31 -9.47 0.26
N ARG A 21 -0.51 -9.55 -0.82
CA ARG A 21 0.88 -10.01 -0.76
C ARG A 21 1.78 -9.07 0.06
N ILE A 22 1.59 -7.75 -0.06
CA ILE A 22 2.30 -6.77 0.79
C ILE A 22 2.01 -7.02 2.27
N PHE A 23 0.75 -7.26 2.63
CA PHE A 23 0.34 -7.52 4.01
C PHE A 23 0.94 -8.82 4.54
N GLU A 24 0.92 -9.90 3.75
CA GLU A 24 1.57 -11.17 4.13
C GLU A 24 3.08 -10.99 4.34
N LYS A 25 3.77 -10.25 3.45
CA LYS A 25 5.20 -9.93 3.61
C LYS A 25 5.49 -9.15 4.90
N ALA A 26 4.55 -8.33 5.35
CA ALA A 26 4.64 -7.59 6.61
C ALA A 26 4.11 -8.36 7.83
N GLY A 27 3.82 -9.66 7.69
CA GLY A 27 3.29 -10.51 8.77
C GLY A 27 1.87 -10.16 9.21
N GLN A 28 1.10 -9.48 8.37
CA GLN A 28 -0.31 -9.15 8.60
C GLN A 28 -1.23 -10.09 7.79
N PRO A 29 -2.50 -10.25 8.20
CA PRO A 29 -3.46 -11.07 7.46
C PRO A 29 -3.72 -10.49 6.07
N GLY A 30 -3.37 -11.24 5.01
CA GLY A 30 -3.52 -10.77 3.63
C GLY A 30 -4.96 -10.48 3.19
N TRP A 31 -5.93 -11.23 3.74
CA TRP A 31 -7.36 -10.98 3.49
C TRP A 31 -7.82 -9.59 3.93
N ALA A 32 -7.06 -8.91 4.81
CA ALA A 32 -7.34 -7.54 5.21
C ALA A 32 -7.39 -6.57 4.03
N ALA A 33 -6.75 -6.90 2.90
CA ALA A 33 -6.80 -6.12 1.67
C ALA A 33 -8.22 -5.97 1.09
N ILE A 34 -9.12 -6.91 1.38
CA ILE A 34 -10.49 -6.93 0.83
C ILE A 34 -11.42 -6.01 1.63
N ILE A 35 -11.25 -5.92 2.94
CA ILE A 35 -12.17 -5.19 3.80
C ILE A 35 -11.89 -3.68 3.74
N PRO A 36 -12.85 -2.86 3.26
CA PRO A 36 -12.72 -1.40 3.28
C PRO A 36 -12.49 -0.92 4.72
N PHE A 37 -11.64 0.08 4.93
CA PHE A 37 -11.12 0.54 6.24
C PHE A 37 -10.12 -0.37 6.92
N TYR A 38 -10.36 -1.68 7.03
CA TYR A 38 -9.37 -2.57 7.66
C TYR A 38 -8.09 -2.68 6.82
N ASN A 39 -8.22 -2.67 5.49
CA ASN A 39 -7.10 -2.50 4.56
C ASN A 39 -6.26 -1.26 4.92
N ALA A 40 -6.90 -0.09 5.01
CA ALA A 40 -6.23 1.15 5.35
C ALA A 40 -5.58 1.08 6.74
N TYR A 41 -6.30 0.58 7.75
CA TYR A 41 -5.76 0.40 9.10
C TYR A 41 -4.47 -0.44 9.09
N ILE A 42 -4.47 -1.57 8.38
CA ILE A 42 -3.29 -2.44 8.27
C ILE A 42 -2.17 -1.76 7.48
N LEU A 43 -2.47 -1.08 6.39
CA LEU A 43 -1.49 -0.31 5.61
C LEU A 43 -0.79 0.74 6.49
N TYR A 44 -1.55 1.50 7.29
CA TYR A 44 -0.98 2.48 8.22
C TYR A 44 -0.24 1.82 9.38
N LYS A 45 -0.70 0.66 9.86
CA LYS A 45 0.01 -0.11 10.89
C LYS A 45 1.39 -0.55 10.42
N ILE A 46 1.53 -1.00 9.16
CA ILE A 46 2.84 -1.46 8.64
C ILE A 46 3.75 -0.30 8.22
N THR A 47 3.20 0.84 7.84
CA THR A 47 4.00 2.00 7.39
C THR A 47 4.35 2.98 8.51
N TRP A 48 3.46 3.17 9.48
CA TRP A 48 3.62 4.12 10.59
C TRP A 48 3.80 3.45 11.95
N GLY A 49 3.61 2.13 12.05
CA GLY A 49 3.59 1.41 13.33
C GLY A 49 2.30 1.60 14.13
N ASN A 50 1.40 2.49 13.68
CA ASN A 50 0.12 2.75 14.32
C ASN A 50 -0.98 2.87 13.25
N GLY A 51 -1.93 1.92 13.27
CA GLY A 51 -3.03 1.89 12.32
C GLY A 51 -3.97 3.09 12.40
N TRP A 52 -4.12 3.73 13.56
CA TRP A 52 -5.07 4.83 13.79
C TRP A 52 -4.82 6.06 12.91
N TRP A 53 -3.62 6.22 12.35
CA TRP A 53 -3.32 7.26 11.37
C TRP A 53 -4.18 7.18 10.11
N PHE A 54 -4.83 6.05 9.81
CA PHE A 54 -5.76 5.94 8.68
C PHE A 54 -6.93 6.94 8.77
N LEU A 55 -7.31 7.36 9.98
CA LEU A 55 -8.39 8.34 10.20
C LEU A 55 -8.06 9.71 9.58
N MET A 56 -6.78 10.01 9.34
CA MET A 56 -6.37 11.24 8.67
C MET A 56 -6.86 11.32 7.21
N MET A 57 -7.17 10.18 6.57
CA MET A 57 -7.79 10.18 5.25
C MET A 57 -9.20 10.77 5.24
N LEU A 58 -9.87 10.90 6.39
CA LEU A 58 -11.21 11.50 6.48
C LEU A 58 -11.19 13.01 6.22
N ILE A 59 -10.04 13.67 6.41
CA ILE A 59 -9.87 15.10 6.17
C ILE A 59 -9.23 15.26 4.78
N PRO A 60 -9.87 15.85 3.77
CA PRO A 60 -9.39 15.78 2.37
C PRO A 60 -7.95 16.23 2.14
N ILE A 61 -7.57 17.41 2.64
CA ILE A 61 -6.23 17.98 2.45
C ILE A 61 -5.18 17.18 3.22
N VAL A 62 -5.49 16.82 4.46
CA VAL A 62 -4.58 16.05 5.32
C VAL A 62 -4.42 14.64 4.76
N GLY A 63 -5.50 14.00 4.34
CA GLY A 63 -5.52 12.67 3.74
C GLY A 63 -4.65 12.57 2.49
N PHE A 64 -4.66 13.60 1.64
CA PHE A 64 -3.78 13.66 0.47
C PHE A 64 -2.30 13.66 0.87
N VAL A 65 -1.91 14.53 1.80
CA VAL A 65 -0.53 14.60 2.31
C VAL A 65 -0.12 13.28 2.98
N PHE A 66 -0.99 12.73 3.81
CA PHE A 66 -0.73 11.46 4.49
C PHE A 66 -0.61 10.29 3.52
N THR A 67 -1.34 10.29 2.40
CA THR A 67 -1.20 9.26 1.37
C THR A 67 0.20 9.30 0.75
N ILE A 68 0.70 10.48 0.40
CA ILE A 68 2.05 10.66 -0.14
C ILE A 68 3.10 10.18 0.88
N ILE A 69 3.00 10.62 2.13
CA ILE A 69 3.95 10.22 3.18
C ILE A 69 3.87 8.70 3.43
N THR A 70 2.68 8.11 3.35
CA THR A 70 2.47 6.66 3.51
C THR A 70 3.16 5.88 2.40
N MET A 71 3.16 6.36 1.15
CA MET A 71 3.90 5.73 0.06
C MET A 71 5.42 5.78 0.31
N ILE A 72 5.95 6.93 0.75
CA ILE A 72 7.38 7.06 1.11
C ILE A 72 7.75 6.14 2.28
N LYS A 73 6.91 6.09 3.31
CA LYS A 73 7.11 5.18 4.44
C LYS A 73 7.00 3.72 4.04
N LEU A 74 6.08 3.37 3.15
CA LEU A 74 5.95 2.02 2.61
C LEU A 74 7.22 1.61 1.87
N SER A 75 7.73 2.44 0.96
CA SER A 75 8.97 2.13 0.24
C SER A 75 10.13 1.91 1.21
N ARG A 76 10.29 2.77 2.22
CA ARG A 76 11.34 2.66 3.24
C ARG A 76 11.17 1.46 4.16
N ALA A 77 9.95 1.10 4.53
CA ALA A 77 9.65 -0.09 5.33
C ALA A 77 10.00 -1.40 4.60
N PHE A 78 10.17 -1.35 3.28
CA PHE A 78 10.68 -2.45 2.46
C PHE A 78 12.13 -2.22 1.96
N GLY A 79 12.86 -1.24 2.51
CA GLY A 79 14.27 -0.98 2.18
C GLY A 79 14.51 -0.36 0.80
N LYS A 80 13.48 0.22 0.17
CA LYS A 80 13.59 0.86 -1.14
C LYS A 80 14.12 2.30 -1.06
N SER A 81 14.76 2.76 -2.14
CA SER A 81 15.32 4.10 -2.25
C SER A 81 14.25 5.21 -2.38
N ASP A 82 14.63 6.46 -2.14
CA ASP A 82 13.73 7.61 -2.32
C ASP A 82 13.26 7.76 -3.79
N GLY A 83 14.10 7.39 -4.76
CA GLY A 83 13.70 7.35 -6.18
C GLY A 83 12.59 6.33 -6.46
N PHE A 84 12.59 5.19 -5.74
CA PHE A 84 11.50 4.22 -5.81
C PHE A 84 10.20 4.80 -5.22
N ALA A 85 10.30 5.60 -4.15
CA ALA A 85 9.15 6.27 -3.56
C ALA A 85 8.46 7.21 -4.56
N VAL A 86 9.23 7.94 -5.38
CA VAL A 86 8.69 8.78 -6.46
C VAL A 86 7.89 7.94 -7.46
N GLY A 87 8.46 6.82 -7.90
CA GLY A 87 7.75 5.88 -8.78
C GLY A 87 6.48 5.30 -8.15
N LEU A 88 6.49 5.04 -6.85
CA LEU A 88 5.33 4.60 -6.09
C LEU A 88 4.23 5.66 -5.96
N ILE A 89 4.59 6.96 -5.94
CA ILE A 89 3.62 8.05 -5.91
C ILE A 89 2.95 8.23 -7.28
N PHE A 90 3.72 8.25 -8.37
CA PHE A 90 3.20 8.51 -9.71
C PHE A 90 2.63 7.26 -10.41
N LEU A 91 3.14 6.07 -10.07
CA LEU A 91 2.85 4.81 -10.75
C LEU A 91 2.60 3.69 -9.73
N SER A 92 1.73 3.98 -8.77
CA SER A 92 1.51 3.20 -7.54
C SER A 92 1.22 1.72 -7.77
N ILE A 93 0.38 1.37 -8.74
CA ILE A 93 0.01 -0.03 -9.03
C ILE A 93 1.24 -0.86 -9.40
N ILE A 94 2.13 -0.34 -10.25
CA ILE A 94 3.31 -1.06 -10.73
C ILE A 94 4.34 -1.20 -9.60
N PHE A 95 4.61 -0.12 -8.88
CA PHE A 95 5.62 -0.14 -7.80
C PHE A 95 5.14 -0.92 -6.56
N MET A 96 3.84 -0.89 -6.24
CA MET A 96 3.28 -1.78 -5.22
C MET A 96 3.38 -3.25 -5.65
N ALA A 97 3.15 -3.57 -6.92
CA ALA A 97 3.35 -4.93 -7.42
C ALA A 97 4.83 -5.36 -7.31
N ILE A 98 5.78 -4.47 -7.57
CA ILE A 98 7.19 -4.74 -7.33
C ILE A 98 7.42 -5.05 -5.85
N ILE A 99 6.95 -4.22 -4.91
CA ILE A 99 7.07 -4.52 -3.47
C ILE A 99 6.45 -5.89 -3.12
N ALA A 100 5.29 -6.20 -3.68
CA ALA A 100 4.54 -7.42 -3.42
C ALA A 100 5.27 -8.71 -3.84
N PHE A 101 5.94 -8.69 -5.00
CA PHE A 101 6.52 -9.89 -5.62
C PHE A 101 8.04 -9.95 -5.58
N ASP A 102 8.72 -8.87 -5.22
CA ASP A 102 10.16 -8.83 -5.07
C ASP A 102 10.64 -9.60 -3.82
N GLN A 103 11.92 -9.94 -3.76
CA GLN A 103 12.56 -10.72 -2.70
C GLN A 103 12.84 -9.93 -1.42
N ASP A 104 12.63 -8.61 -1.45
CA ASP A 104 12.88 -7.73 -0.31
C ASP A 104 12.05 -8.10 0.92
N ARG A 105 12.69 -8.06 2.08
CA ARG A 105 12.04 -8.32 3.37
C ARG A 105 11.44 -7.03 3.93
N TYR A 106 10.33 -7.17 4.61
CA TYR A 106 9.76 -6.09 5.39
C TYR A 106 10.68 -5.79 6.59
N LEU A 107 11.20 -4.56 6.64
CA LEU A 107 12.11 -4.07 7.67
C LEU A 107 11.37 -3.40 8.84
N GLY A 108 10.12 -2.99 8.60
CA GLY A 108 9.28 -2.37 9.62
C GLY A 108 9.21 -0.84 9.55
N PRO A 109 8.36 -0.24 10.39
CA PRO A 109 8.13 1.21 10.40
C PRO A 109 9.18 1.99 11.20
N GLN A 110 10.26 1.34 11.64
CA GLN A 110 11.34 1.92 12.45
C GLN A 110 12.60 2.19 11.64
N THR A 111 12.67 1.73 10.38
CA THR A 111 13.79 2.05 9.45
C THR A 111 13.61 3.41 8.76
N VAL A 112 12.89 4.32 9.40
CA VAL A 112 12.57 5.69 8.94
C VAL A 112 13.13 6.73 9.90
#